data_AF-A0A1H8LPW4-F1
#
_entry.id   AF-A0A1H8LPW4-F1
#
_cell.length_a   1.000
_cell.length_b   1.000
_cell.length_c   1.000
_cell.angle_alpha   90.00
_cell.angle_beta   90.00
_cell.angle_gamma   90.00
#
_symmetry.space_group_name_H-M   'P 1'
#
loop_
_entity.id
_entity.type
_entity.pdbx_description
1 polymer ?
#
loop_
_entity_poly.entity_id
_entity_poly.type
_entity_poly.pdbx_seq_one_letter_code
_entity_poly.pdbx_strand_id
1 'polypeptide(L)'
;MATIQFTDVPTLKTVKPSKTVFLNNTGQDVVLKFVTAPDLMLPAYTISTRISAAIDCICLGATNYYSTHSQNYAIAEDCTAVLTLAGQRLLMVISP
;
A
#
# COMPACT_ATOMS: atom_id res chain seq x y z
N MET A 1 14.07 2.30 -8.33
CA MET A 1 13.19 2.13 -7.15
C MET A 1 12.39 3.41 -6.98
N ALA A 2 11.09 3.31 -6.71
CA ALA A 2 10.21 4.45 -6.44
C ALA A 2 9.68 4.37 -5.01
N THR A 3 9.40 5.50 -4.37
CA THR A 3 8.84 5.52 -3.00
C THR A 3 7.55 6.32 -2.99
N ILE A 4 6.49 5.70 -2.50
CA ILE A 4 5.18 6.30 -2.29
C ILE A 4 5.06 6.58 -0.80
N GLN A 5 4.72 7.82 -0.44
CA GLN A 5 4.46 8.21 0.94
C GLN A 5 2.96 8.18 1.22
N PHE A 6 2.61 7.80 2.45
CA PHE A 6 1.25 7.83 2.94
C PHE A 6 1.17 8.55 4.29
N THR A 7 0.08 9.27 4.50
CA THR A 7 -0.24 10.00 5.74
C THR A 7 -1.68 9.73 6.17
N ASP A 8 -2.01 10.10 7.40
CA ASP A 8 -3.35 10.01 7.99
C ASP A 8 -4.33 11.08 7.48
N VAL A 9 -3.87 11.97 6.59
CA VAL A 9 -4.70 13.01 5.97
C VAL A 9 -5.50 12.39 4.81
N PRO A 10 -6.84 12.37 4.86
CA PRO A 10 -7.66 11.75 3.81
C PRO A 10 -7.46 12.38 2.44
N THR A 11 -7.33 11.54 1.41
CA THR A 11 -7.30 11.95 0.00
C THR A 11 -8.07 10.95 -0.86
N LEU A 12 -8.52 11.37 -2.04
CA LEU A 12 -9.18 10.50 -3.04
C LEU A 12 -8.15 9.86 -4.00
N LYS A 13 -6.88 9.77 -3.60
CA LYS A 13 -5.77 9.37 -4.48
C LYS A 13 -5.46 7.90 -4.26
N THR A 14 -5.58 7.15 -5.34
CA THR A 14 -5.43 5.69 -5.32
C THR A 14 -4.04 5.25 -5.79
N VAL A 15 -3.61 4.09 -5.30
CA VAL A 15 -2.45 3.37 -5.84
C VAL A 15 -2.95 2.18 -6.63
N LYS A 16 -2.52 2.04 -7.89
CA LYS A 16 -3.01 1.06 -8.85
C LYS A 16 -1.91 0.05 -9.17
N PRO A 17 -1.77 -1.02 -8.38
CA PRO A 17 -0.86 -2.11 -8.67
C PRO A 17 -1.28 -2.90 -9.91
N SER A 18 -0.30 -3.44 -10.63
CA SER A 18 -0.50 -4.43 -11.68
C SER A 18 0.39 -5.63 -11.40
N LYS A 19 -0.21 -6.77 -11.07
CA LYS A 19 0.50 -8.02 -10.69
C LYS A 19 1.58 -7.80 -9.61
N THR A 20 1.39 -6.83 -8.72
CA THR A 20 2.40 -6.39 -7.77
C THR A 20 2.36 -7.26 -6.52
N VAL A 21 3.51 -7.73 -6.05
CA VAL A 21 3.63 -8.45 -4.78
C VAL A 21 3.87 -7.45 -3.65
N PHE A 22 3.15 -7.58 -2.53
CA PHE A 22 3.32 -6.70 -1.37
C PHE A 22 4.02 -7.44 -0.23
N LEU A 23 5.10 -6.87 0.30
CA LEU A 23 5.76 -7.30 1.53
C LEU A 23 5.34 -6.36 2.66
N ASN A 24 4.71 -6.90 3.70
CA ASN A 24 4.41 -6.13 4.90
C ASN A 24 5.60 -6.16 5.87
N ASN A 25 6.43 -5.11 5.85
CA ASN A 25 7.54 -4.92 6.79
C ASN A 25 7.23 -3.83 7.85
N THR A 26 5.95 -3.62 8.17
CA THR A 26 5.54 -2.59 9.16
C THR A 26 5.61 -3.07 10.61
N GLY A 27 5.73 -4.39 10.82
CA GLY A 27 5.69 -5.01 12.15
C GLY A 27 4.28 -5.11 12.77
N GLN A 28 3.25 -4.71 12.04
CA GLN A 28 1.84 -4.88 12.43
C GLN A 28 1.02 -5.36 11.24
N ASP A 29 -0.19 -5.84 11.49
CA ASP A 29 -1.10 -6.23 10.43
C ASP A 29 -1.56 -4.98 9.65
N VAL A 30 -1.47 -5.05 8.33
CA VAL A 30 -2.02 -4.03 7.42
C VAL A 30 -3.26 -4.55 6.73
N VAL A 31 -4.23 -3.69 6.51
CA VAL A 31 -5.38 -3.98 5.65
C VAL A 31 -5.30 -3.06 4.43
N LEU A 32 -5.16 -3.66 3.26
CA LEU A 32 -5.30 -2.95 1.99
C LEU A 32 -6.79 -2.81 1.68
N LYS A 33 -7.29 -1.59 1.68
CA LYS A 33 -8.66 -1.29 1.28
C LYS A 33 -8.70 -0.98 -0.20
N PHE A 34 -9.48 -1.75 -0.94
CA PHE A 34 -9.59 -1.55 -2.39
C PHE A 34 -10.86 -0.80 -2.76
N VAL A 35 -10.81 -0.12 -3.89
CA VAL A 35 -11.96 0.65 -4.42
C VAL A 35 -13.10 -0.28 -4.86
N THR A 36 -12.76 -1.42 -5.47
CA THR A 36 -13.72 -2.31 -6.14
C THR A 36 -13.55 -3.78 -5.79
N ALA A 37 -12.78 -4.10 -4.75
CA ALA A 37 -12.50 -5.47 -4.32
C ALA A 37 -12.61 -5.59 -2.79
N PRO A 38 -12.84 -6.80 -2.25
CA PRO A 38 -12.82 -7.02 -0.81
C PRO A 38 -11.46 -6.67 -0.21
N ASP A 39 -11.47 -6.08 0.98
CA ASP A 39 -10.28 -5.74 1.74
C ASP A 39 -9.35 -6.96 1.91
N LEU A 40 -8.04 -6.72 1.82
CA LEU A 40 -7.03 -7.75 2.05
C LEU A 40 -6.22 -7.43 3.30
N MET A 41 -6.32 -8.31 4.30
CA MET A 41 -5.44 -8.29 5.45
C MET A 41 -4.11 -8.98 5.11
N LEU A 42 -3.00 -8.29 5.39
CA LEU A 42 -1.64 -8.78 5.27
C LEU A 42 -1.01 -8.78 6.67
N PRO A 43 -0.83 -9.96 7.28
CA PRO A 43 -0.22 -10.06 8.59
C PRO A 43 1.19 -9.49 8.65
N ALA A 44 1.66 -9.10 9.84
CA ALA A 44 3.01 -8.62 10.06
C ALA A 44 4.08 -9.58 9.45
N TYR A 45 5.04 -9.02 8.71
CA TYR A 45 6.17 -9.76 8.11
C TYR A 45 5.79 -10.83 7.07
N THR A 46 4.63 -10.67 6.43
CA THR A 46 4.17 -11.58 5.36
C THR A 46 4.26 -10.97 3.97
N ILE A 47 4.10 -11.84 2.97
CA ILE A 47 4.06 -11.50 1.54
C ILE A 47 2.67 -11.83 0.99
N SER A 48 2.13 -10.94 0.16
CA SER A 48 0.86 -11.14 -0.53
C SER A 48 0.99 -12.00 -1.79
N THR A 49 -0.15 -12.49 -2.31
CA THR A 49 -0.24 -12.87 -3.72
C THR A 49 -0.11 -11.63 -4.64
N ARG A 50 -0.05 -11.83 -5.95
CA ARG A 50 0.00 -10.72 -6.92
C ARG A 50 -1.31 -9.93 -6.91
N ILE A 51 -1.24 -8.64 -6.62
CA ILE A 51 -2.38 -7.73 -6.51
C ILE A 51 -2.50 -6.88 -7.78
N SER A 52 -3.73 -6.77 -8.29
CA SER A 52 -4.07 -5.95 -9.47
C SER A 52 -5.33 -5.08 -9.23
N ALA A 53 -5.62 -4.74 -7.98
CA ALA A 53 -6.77 -3.94 -7.59
C ALA A 53 -6.34 -2.56 -7.05
N ALA A 54 -7.08 -1.51 -7.40
CA ALA A 54 -6.79 -0.16 -6.95
C ALA A 54 -6.98 -0.03 -5.43
N ILE A 55 -5.93 0.38 -4.74
CA ILE A 55 -5.90 0.63 -3.29
C ILE A 55 -6.39 2.06 -3.06
N ASP A 56 -7.45 2.17 -2.27
CA ASP A 56 -8.00 3.44 -1.80
C ASP A 56 -7.19 3.98 -0.61
N CYS A 57 -7.01 3.16 0.41
CA CYS A 57 -6.18 3.46 1.57
C CYS A 57 -5.60 2.19 2.20
N ILE A 58 -4.65 2.36 3.11
CA ILE A 58 -4.03 1.28 3.88
C ILE A 58 -4.33 1.49 5.35
N CYS A 59 -4.99 0.53 6.01
CA CYS A 59 -5.20 0.58 7.44
C CYS A 59 -4.05 -0.10 8.17
N LEU A 60 -3.54 0.54 9.21
CA LEU A 60 -2.59 -0.03 10.16
C LEU A 60 -3.15 0.18 11.57
N GLY A 61 -3.62 -0.88 12.21
CA GLY A 61 -4.37 -0.77 13.46
C GLY A 61 -5.64 0.09 13.28
N ALA A 62 -5.73 1.20 14.02
CA ALA A 62 -6.87 2.12 13.97
C ALA A 62 -6.70 3.29 12.99
N THR A 63 -5.56 3.39 12.30
CA THR A 63 -5.21 4.53 11.46
C THR A 63 -5.32 4.16 9.98
N ASN A 64 -6.00 5.01 9.20
CA ASN A 64 -6.04 4.91 7.74
C ASN A 64 -4.95 5.79 7.14
N TYR A 65 -4.18 5.25 6.22
CA TYR A 65 -3.10 5.91 5.50
C TYR A 65 -3.47 6.09 4.03
N TYR A 66 -3.39 7.32 3.55
CA TYR A 66 -3.76 7.75 2.20
C TYR A 66 -2.52 8.22 1.44
N SER A 67 -2.48 7.96 0.13
CA SER A 67 -1.37 8.36 -0.72
C SER A 67 -1.23 9.89 -0.73
N THR A 68 0.00 10.38 -0.56
CA THR A 68 0.32 11.82 -0.62
C THR A 68 0.57 12.32 -2.03
N HIS A 69 0.53 11.46 -3.06
CA HIS A 69 0.72 11.89 -4.44
C HIS A 69 -0.40 12.85 -4.87
N SER A 70 -0.08 13.82 -5.73
CA SER A 70 -1.07 14.75 -6.30
C SER A 70 -2.10 14.07 -7.22
N GLN A 71 -1.79 12.87 -7.69
CA GLN A 71 -2.61 12.08 -8.62
C GLN A 71 -2.60 10.60 -8.25
N ASN A 72 -3.47 9.82 -8.90
CA ASN A 72 -3.43 8.37 -8.80
C ASN A 72 -2.07 7.85 -9.28
N TYR A 73 -1.48 6.91 -8.54
CA TYR A 73 -0.17 6.36 -8.85
C TYR A 73 -0.30 4.94 -9.39
N ALA A 74 0.22 4.68 -10.59
CA ALA A 74 0.26 3.33 -11.16
C ALA A 74 1.59 2.65 -10.84
N ILE A 75 1.54 1.41 -10.34
CA ILE A 75 2.72 0.56 -10.20
C ILE A 75 2.77 -0.35 -11.43
N ALA A 76 3.95 -0.44 -12.05
CA ALA A 76 4.16 -1.27 -13.24
C ALA A 76 3.99 -2.76 -12.94
N GLU A 77 3.90 -3.57 -14.01
CA GLU A 77 3.80 -5.02 -13.89
C GLU A 77 5.02 -5.65 -13.23
N ASP A 78 4.79 -6.80 -12.59
CA ASP A 78 5.81 -7.67 -11.98
C ASP A 78 6.72 -7.01 -10.94
N CYS A 79 6.31 -5.86 -10.38
CA CYS A 79 7.03 -5.18 -9.31
C CYS A 79 6.76 -5.80 -7.92
N THR A 80 7.65 -5.51 -6.98
CA THR A 80 7.48 -5.76 -5.54
C THR A 80 7.33 -4.44 -4.79
N ALA A 81 6.31 -4.34 -3.94
CA ALA A 81 6.04 -3.22 -3.06
C ALA A 81 6.34 -3.58 -1.60
N VAL A 82 7.27 -2.88 -0.96
CA VAL A 82 7.62 -3.10 0.44
C VAL A 82 6.99 -2.00 1.30
N LEU A 83 6.09 -2.39 2.20
CA LEU A 83 5.47 -1.49 3.18
C LEU A 83 6.35 -1.40 4.42
N THR A 84 6.68 -0.20 4.88
CA THR A 84 7.47 0.01 6.10
C THR A 84 6.92 1.22 6.85
N LEU A 85 6.88 1.15 8.18
CA LEU A 85 6.49 2.27 9.02
C LEU A 85 7.74 2.99 9.52
N ALA A 86 7.84 4.30 9.28
CA ALA A 86 8.89 5.16 9.79
C ALA A 86 8.27 6.30 10.61
N GLY A 87 8.24 6.14 11.94
CA GLY A 87 7.50 7.04 12.83
C GLY A 87 6.01 6.98 12.53
N GLN A 88 5.40 8.12 12.16
CA GLN A 88 3.98 8.20 11.78
C GLN A 88 3.76 8.15 10.26
N ARG A 89 4.78 7.87 9.45
CA ARG A 89 4.66 7.80 8.00
C ARG A 89 4.74 6.36 7.53
N LEU A 90 3.72 5.92 6.79
CA LEU A 90 3.76 4.66 6.06
C LEU A 90 4.43 4.91 4.70
N LEU A 91 5.45 4.12 4.41
CA LEU A 91 6.21 4.19 3.17
C LEU A 91 5.99 2.91 2.38
N MET A 92 5.83 3.04 1.06
CA MET A 92 5.82 1.92 0.14
C MET A 92 6.96 2.08 -0.86
N VAL A 93 7.93 1.17 -0.81
CA VAL A 93 9.07 1.16 -1.74
C VAL A 93 8.79 0.16 -2.85
N ILE A 94 8.77 0.64 -4.09
CA ILE A 94 8.55 -0.15 -5.30
C ILE A 94 9.89 -0.51 -5.94
N SER A 95 10.11 -1.80 -6.12
CA SER A 95 11.25 -2.38 -6.83
C SER A 95 10.75 -3.18 -8.05
N PRO A 96 11.38 -3.06 -9.22
CA PRO A 96 11.15 -3.97 -10.34
C PRO A 96 11.50 -5.42 -9.98
#